data_AF-A0A962SLE4-F1
#
_entry.id   AF-A0A962SLE4-F1
#
_cell.length_a   1.000
_cell.length_b   1.000
_cell.length_c   1.000
_cell.angle_alpha   90.00
_cell.angle_beta   90.00
_cell.angle_gamma   90.00
#
_symmetry.space_group_name_H-M   'P 1'
#
loop_
_entity.id
_entity.type
_entity.pdbx_description
1 polymer ?
#
loop_
_entity_poly.entity_id
_entity_poly.type
_entity_poly.pdbx_seq_one_letter_code
_entity_poly.pdbx_strand_id
1 'polypeptide(L)'
;FYLPRLFVHHALSADRQTRERLEIMERKLFWFITPWGVLTILFGFWLVGFYGWEAFKGMYWLHLKITLVVPLVLFHLWCGKLMVDFRGASNPHSHIWFRWFNEFPLLILIAIVLLVVLKPL
;
A
#
# COMPACT_ATOMS: atom_id res chain seq x y z
N PHE A 1 -0.30 6.20 3.56
CA PHE A 1 -1.74 6.52 3.68
C PHE A 1 -2.19 7.79 2.95
N TYR A 2 -1.29 8.62 2.39
CA TYR A 2 -1.71 9.89 1.76
C TYR A 2 -2.07 9.76 0.26
N LEU A 3 -1.44 8.82 -0.45
CA LEU A 3 -1.64 8.61 -1.88
C LEU A 3 -3.11 8.22 -2.27
N PRO A 4 -3.81 7.33 -1.56
CA PRO A 4 -5.21 7.01 -1.85
C PRO A 4 -6.15 8.21 -1.76
N ARG A 5 -5.87 9.10 -0.79
CA ARG A 5 -6.64 10.33 -0.59
C ARG A 5 -6.48 11.31 -1.75
N LEU A 6 -5.27 11.40 -2.31
CA LEU A 6 -5.03 12.20 -3.53
C LEU A 6 -5.88 11.67 -4.69
N PHE A 7 -5.96 10.35 -4.88
CA PHE A 7 -6.80 9.76 -5.92
C PHE A 7 -8.30 10.08 -5.78
N VAL A 8 -8.82 10.15 -4.54
CA VAL A 8 -10.21 10.60 -4.30
C VAL A 8 -10.40 12.04 -4.78
N HIS A 9 -9.46 12.94 -4.43
CA HIS A 9 -9.52 14.34 -4.84
C HIS A 9 -9.36 14.49 -6.36
N HIS A 10 -8.52 13.68 -6.99
CA HIS A 10 -8.35 13.64 -8.43
C HIS A 10 -9.66 13.19 -9.12
N ALA A 11 -10.26 12.09 -8.67
CA ALA A 11 -11.51 11.58 -9.22
C ALA A 11 -12.70 12.57 -9.08
N LEU A 12 -12.70 13.42 -8.05
CA LEU A 12 -13.71 14.45 -7.81
C LEU A 12 -13.45 15.77 -8.57
N SER A 13 -12.22 16.01 -9.03
CA SER A 13 -11.85 17.26 -9.68
C SER A 13 -12.32 17.27 -11.14
N ALA A 14 -13.25 18.18 -11.48
CA ALA A 14 -13.69 18.39 -12.86
C ALA A 14 -12.73 19.28 -13.67
N ASP A 15 -11.95 20.11 -12.98
CA ASP A 15 -11.03 21.06 -13.61
C ASP A 15 -9.71 20.40 -14.05
N ARG A 16 -9.32 20.66 -15.30
CA ARG A 16 -8.13 20.07 -15.92
C ARG A 16 -6.84 20.51 -15.24
N GLN A 17 -6.73 21.79 -14.87
CA GLN A 17 -5.53 22.32 -14.23
C GLN A 17 -5.28 21.69 -12.86
N THR A 18 -6.36 21.43 -12.11
CA THR A 18 -6.30 20.76 -10.82
C THR A 18 -5.88 19.30 -10.94
N ARG A 19 -6.39 18.58 -11.95
CA ARG A 19 -6.00 17.19 -12.24
C ARG A 19 -4.50 17.07 -12.58
N GLU A 20 -3.99 17.93 -13.45
CA GLU A 20 -2.57 17.93 -13.84
C GLU A 20 -1.64 18.17 -12.63
N ARG A 21 -2.05 19.05 -11.70
CA ARG A 21 -1.30 19.26 -10.44
C ARG A 21 -1.34 18.04 -9.54
N LEU A 22 -2.50 17.40 -9.39
CA LEU A 22 -2.67 16.19 -8.57
C LEU A 22 -1.83 15.04 -9.13
N GLU A 23 -1.79 14.83 -10.44
CA GLU A 23 -0.94 13.81 -11.08
C GLU A 23 0.56 13.99 -10.75
N ILE A 24 1.03 15.24 -10.74
CA ILE A 24 2.43 15.53 -10.40
C ILE A 24 2.70 15.17 -8.93
N MET A 25 1.78 15.52 -8.02
CA MET A 25 1.92 15.23 -6.60
C MET A 25 1.86 13.71 -6.31
N GLU A 26 0.91 13.01 -6.94
CA GLU A 26 0.76 11.55 -6.85
C GLU A 26 2.03 10.85 -7.32
N ARG A 27 2.57 11.25 -8.48
CA ARG A 27 3.79 10.66 -9.04
C ARG A 27 5.01 10.89 -8.17
N LYS A 28 5.22 12.14 -7.71
CA LYS A 28 6.34 12.45 -6.82
C LYS A 28 6.26 11.65 -5.54
N LEU A 29 5.07 11.54 -4.95
CA LEU A 29 4.88 10.80 -3.70
C LEU A 29 5.10 9.30 -3.90
N PHE A 30 4.56 8.71 -4.98
CA PHE A 30 4.73 7.30 -5.28
C PHE A 30 6.21 6.92 -5.47
N TRP A 31 6.94 7.69 -6.27
CA TRP A 31 8.36 7.46 -6.50
C TRP A 31 9.22 7.77 -5.29
N PHE A 32 8.80 8.68 -4.41
CA PHE A 32 9.51 8.93 -3.15
C PHE A 32 9.36 7.77 -2.17
N ILE A 33 8.17 7.16 -2.05
CA ILE A 33 7.90 6.08 -1.10
C ILE A 33 8.46 4.73 -1.58
N THR A 34 8.42 4.47 -2.89
CA THR A 34 8.85 3.19 -3.47
C THR A 34 10.25 2.71 -3.05
N PRO A 35 11.34 3.52 -3.08
CA PRO A 35 12.66 3.07 -2.66
C PRO A 35 12.71 2.66 -1.19
N TRP A 36 11.98 3.37 -0.31
CA TRP A 36 11.86 2.99 1.10
C TRP A 36 11.14 1.65 1.26
N GLY A 37 10.05 1.43 0.51
CA GLY A 37 9.35 0.14 0.50
C GLY A 37 10.25 -1.00 0.04
N VAL A 38 11.03 -0.80 -1.02
CA VAL A 38 12.01 -1.79 -1.52
C VAL A 38 13.07 -2.08 -0.47
N LEU A 39 13.63 -1.05 0.18
CA LEU A 39 14.60 -1.22 1.26
C LEU A 39 14.01 -2.02 2.44
N THR A 40 12.77 -1.72 2.86
CA THR A 40 12.09 -2.46 3.93
C THR A 40 11.95 -3.94 3.58
N ILE A 41 11.61 -4.26 2.33
CA ILE A 41 11.49 -5.66 1.87
C ILE A 41 12.88 -6.32 1.85
N LEU A 42 13.89 -5.65 1.30
CA LEU A 42 15.27 -6.16 1.26
C LEU A 42 15.82 -6.44 2.66
N PHE A 43 15.67 -5.50 3.60
CA PHE A 43 16.08 -5.71 4.99
C PHE A 43 15.25 -6.81 5.66
N GLY A 44 13.96 -6.93 5.34
CA GLY A 44 13.12 -8.03 5.81
C GLY A 44 13.67 -9.39 5.40
N PHE A 45 13.97 -9.58 4.11
CA PHE A 45 14.58 -10.82 3.59
C PHE A 45 15.99 -11.04 4.14
N TRP A 46 16.80 -10.00 4.26
CA TRP A 46 18.13 -10.07 4.86
C TRP A 46 18.06 -10.62 6.29
N LEU A 47 17.11 -10.13 7.09
CA LEU A 47 16.93 -10.55 8.47
C LEU A 47 16.49 -12.03 8.55
N VAL A 48 15.67 -12.49 7.60
CA VAL A 48 15.35 -13.91 7.45
C VAL A 48 16.59 -14.76 7.13
N GLY A 49 17.43 -14.30 6.21
CA GLY A 49 18.67 -14.99 5.86
C GLY A 49 19.68 -15.04 7.01
N PHE A 50 19.76 -13.98 7.81
CA PHE A 50 20.73 -13.85 8.91
C PHE A 50 20.38 -14.73 10.13
N TYR A 51 19.11 -14.81 10.51
CA TYR A 51 18.68 -15.61 11.68
C TYR A 51 18.49 -17.11 11.36
N GLY A 52 18.59 -17.52 10.09
CA GLY A 52 18.55 -18.91 9.65
C GLY A 52 17.13 -19.50 9.60
N TRP A 53 16.84 -20.26 8.53
CA TRP A 53 15.53 -20.88 8.28
C TRP A 53 15.07 -21.86 9.38
N GLU A 54 16.00 -22.42 10.16
CA GLU A 54 15.73 -23.32 11.29
C GLU A 54 15.09 -22.57 12.49
N ALA A 55 15.43 -21.31 12.74
CA ALA A 55 14.74 -20.48 13.74
C ALA A 55 13.31 -20.10 13.29
N PHE A 56 13.04 -20.18 11.98
CA PHE A 56 11.78 -19.77 11.37
C PHE A 56 10.71 -20.86 11.41
N LYS A 57 11.10 -22.14 11.28
CA LYS A 57 10.17 -23.28 11.25
C LYS A 57 9.28 -23.41 12.51
N GLY A 58 9.73 -22.90 13.66
CA GLY A 58 8.98 -22.96 14.92
C GLY A 58 8.15 -21.71 15.25
N MET A 59 8.27 -20.63 14.48
CA MET A 59 7.69 -19.32 14.82
C MET A 59 6.51 -18.94 13.92
N TYR A 60 5.31 -19.44 14.26
CA TYR A 60 4.04 -19.04 13.62
C TYR A 60 3.87 -17.51 13.51
N TRP A 61 4.36 -16.78 14.51
CA TRP A 61 4.38 -15.32 14.55
C TRP A 61 5.02 -14.64 13.33
N LEU A 62 6.05 -15.26 12.77
CA LEU A 62 6.76 -14.67 11.65
C LEU A 62 6.08 -14.96 10.31
N HIS A 63 5.48 -16.14 10.14
CA HIS A 63 4.62 -16.40 8.99
C HIS A 63 3.45 -15.42 8.97
N LEU A 64 2.84 -15.13 10.12
CA LEU A 64 1.82 -14.09 10.27
C LEU A 64 2.31 -12.70 9.85
N LYS A 65 3.52 -12.29 10.24
CA LYS A 65 4.11 -11.02 9.82
C LYS A 65 4.32 -10.94 8.31
N ILE A 66 4.81 -12.00 7.67
CA ILE A 66 5.00 -12.01 6.21
C ILE A 66 3.63 -11.96 5.50
N THR A 67 2.64 -12.70 5.98
CA THR A 67 1.27 -12.64 5.47
C THR A 67 0.67 -11.25 5.56
N LEU A 68 1.06 -10.42 6.53
CA LEU A 68 0.64 -9.01 6.62
C LEU A 68 1.38 -8.10 5.64
N VAL A 69 2.65 -8.36 5.36
CA VAL A 69 3.44 -7.55 4.41
C VAL A 69 2.95 -7.75 2.97
N VAL A 70 2.52 -8.97 2.59
CA VAL A 70 2.08 -9.26 1.21
C VAL A 70 0.91 -8.36 0.74
N PRO A 71 -0.21 -8.23 1.47
CA PRO A 71 -1.30 -7.31 1.12
C PRO A 71 -0.85 -5.86 1.00
N LEU A 72 0.08 -5.41 1.85
CA LEU A 72 0.64 -4.06 1.82
C LEU A 72 1.44 -3.81 0.54
N VAL A 73 2.24 -4.79 0.10
CA VAL A 73 2.99 -4.71 -1.16
C VAL A 73 2.04 -4.71 -2.36
N LEU A 74 1.04 -5.61 -2.37
CA LEU A 74 0.02 -5.65 -3.42
C LEU A 74 -0.75 -4.32 -3.50
N PHE A 75 -1.09 -3.73 -2.36
CA PHE A 75 -1.75 -2.42 -2.29
C PHE A 75 -0.87 -1.31 -2.89
N HIS A 76 0.43 -1.31 -2.59
CA HIS A 76 1.38 -0.35 -3.17
C HIS A 76 1.48 -0.52 -4.70
N LEU A 77 1.53 -1.75 -5.20
CA LEU A 77 1.52 -2.03 -6.64
C LEU A 77 0.22 -1.59 -7.31
N TRP A 78 -0.93 -1.83 -6.65
CA TRP A 78 -2.23 -1.38 -7.13
C TRP A 78 -2.30 0.15 -7.23
N CYS A 79 -1.78 0.86 -6.22
CA CYS A 79 -1.64 2.31 -6.27
C CYS A 79 -0.86 2.79 -7.50
N GLY A 80 0.23 2.08 -7.84
CA GLY A 80 1.03 2.37 -9.03
C GLY A 80 0.25 2.18 -10.33
N LYS A 81 -0.53 1.10 -10.43
CA LYS A 81 -1.41 0.86 -11.59
C LYS A 81 -2.45 1.97 -11.74
N LEU A 82 -3.12 2.33 -10.65
CA LEU A 82 -4.16 3.36 -10.63
C LEU A 82 -3.61 4.73 -11.05
N MET A 83 -2.40 5.08 -10.60
CA MET A 83 -1.69 6.29 -11.03
C MET A 83 -1.43 6.31 -12.55
N VAL A 84 -1.12 5.17 -13.16
CA VAL A 84 -0.94 5.06 -14.62
C VAL A 84 -2.28 5.17 -15.34
N ASP A 85 -3.35 4.57 -14.79
CA ASP A 85 -4.69 4.61 -15.37
C ASP A 85 -5.25 6.05 -15.38
N PHE A 86 -5.02 6.84 -14.32
CA PHE A 86 -5.42 8.25 -14.26
C PHE A 86 -4.80 9.12 -15.37
N ARG A 87 -3.56 8.83 -15.78
CA ARG A 87 -2.86 9.52 -16.89
C ARG A 87 -3.50 9.24 -18.25
N GLY A 88 -4.19 8.12 -18.42
CA GLY A 88 -4.84 7.72 -19.67
C GLY A 88 -6.16 8.45 -19.96
N ALA A 89 -6.50 9.49 -19.18
CA ALA A 89 -7.78 10.23 -19.23
C ALA A 89 -9.05 9.39 -18.98
N SER A 90 -8.90 8.09 -18.71
CA SER A 90 -9.97 7.22 -18.29
C SER A 90 -10.08 7.35 -16.78
N ASN A 91 -11.21 7.82 -16.26
CA ASN A 91 -11.50 7.76 -14.83
C ASN A 91 -12.05 6.33 -14.61
N PRO A 92 -11.24 5.34 -14.22
CA PRO A 92 -11.64 3.93 -14.39
C PRO A 92 -12.74 3.54 -13.39
N HIS A 93 -12.90 4.30 -12.30
CA HIS A 93 -13.80 3.98 -11.21
C HIS A 93 -14.51 5.22 -10.64
N SER A 94 -15.68 4.99 -10.04
CA SER A 94 -16.47 6.04 -9.38
C SER A 94 -15.79 6.55 -8.11
N HIS A 95 -16.03 7.80 -7.73
CA HIS A 95 -15.58 8.43 -6.48
C HIS A 95 -15.88 7.58 -5.22
N ILE A 96 -16.95 6.77 -5.24
CA ILE A 96 -17.32 5.84 -4.16
C ILE A 96 -16.28 4.72 -4.01
N TRP A 97 -15.76 4.21 -5.13
CA TRP A 97 -14.73 3.18 -5.14
C TRP A 97 -13.43 3.71 -4.53
N PHE A 98 -13.04 4.94 -4.88
CA PHE A 98 -11.85 5.58 -4.31
C PHE A 98 -11.99 5.87 -2.80
N ARG A 99 -13.21 6.13 -2.31
CA ARG A 99 -13.49 6.25 -0.87
C ARG A 99 -13.22 4.93 -0.14
N TRP A 100 -13.78 3.83 -0.65
CA TRP A 100 -13.50 2.49 -0.12
C TRP A 100 -12.02 2.14 -0.20
N PHE A 101 -11.34 2.52 -1.28
CA PHE A 101 -9.90 2.34 -1.44
C PHE A 101 -9.08 3.13 -0.40
N ASN A 102 -9.55 4.32 0.00
CA ASN A 102 -8.95 5.10 1.09
C ASN A 102 -9.21 4.49 2.48
N GLU A 103 -10.30 3.74 2.66
CA GLU A 103 -10.64 3.04 3.90
C GLU A 103 -9.96 1.66 4.01
N PHE A 104 -9.57 1.04 2.90
CA PHE A 104 -8.87 -0.25 2.89
C PHE A 104 -7.62 -0.30 3.79
N PRO A 105 -6.74 0.72 3.81
CA PRO A 105 -5.62 0.75 4.75
C PRO A 105 -6.03 0.76 6.23
N LEU A 106 -7.20 1.33 6.58
CA LEU A 106 -7.75 1.29 7.94
C LEU A 106 -8.15 -0.15 8.30
N LEU A 107 -8.81 -0.86 7.38
CA LEU A 107 -9.19 -2.26 7.58
C LEU A 107 -7.97 -3.15 7.79
N ILE A 108 -6.90 -2.94 7.01
CA ILE A 108 -5.61 -3.63 7.22
C ILE A 108 -5.05 -3.31 8.61
N LEU A 109 -5.06 -2.03 9.02
CA LEU A 109 -4.56 -1.64 10.33
C LEU A 109 -5.34 -2.34 11.46
N ILE A 110 -6.67 -2.38 11.38
CA ILE A 110 -7.51 -3.07 12.36
C ILE A 110 -7.18 -4.57 12.40
N ALA A 111 -7.06 -5.21 11.23
CA ALA A 111 -6.71 -6.63 11.14
C ALA A 111 -5.32 -6.91 11.75
N ILE A 112 -4.32 -6.06 11.47
CA ILE A 112 -2.99 -6.15 12.08
C ILE A 112 -3.08 -6.01 13.60
N VAL A 113 -3.80 -5.00 14.11
CA VAL A 113 -3.94 -4.77 15.55
C VAL A 113 -4.62 -5.96 16.22
N LEU A 114 -5.71 -6.47 15.65
CA LEU A 114 -6.39 -7.66 16.18
C LEU A 114 -5.46 -8.86 16.21
N LEU A 115 -4.70 -9.11 15.13
CA LEU A 115 -3.74 -10.21 15.06
C LEU A 115 -2.62 -10.08 16.10
N VAL A 116 -2.10 -8.86 16.30
CA VAL A 116 -1.04 -8.56 17.28
C VAL A 116 -1.55 -8.64 18.72
N VAL A 117 -2.78 -8.23 18.98
CA VAL A 117 -3.39 -8.23 20.32
C VAL A 117 -3.85 -9.63 20.70
N LEU A 118 -4.53 -10.31 19.77
CA LEU A 118 -5.07 -11.64 20.02
C LEU A 118 -3.99 -12.72 20.04
N LYS A 119 -2.76 -12.43 19.54
CA LYS A 119 -1.61 -13.35 19.44
C LYS A 119 -2.08 -14.80 19.39
N PRO A 120 -2.61 -15.28 18.25
CA PRO A 120 -3.00 -16.69 18.18
C PRO A 120 -1.77 -17.52 18.58
N LEU A 121 -1.88 -18.15 19.76
CA LEU A 121 -0.84 -18.93 20.43
C LEU A 121 -0.37 -20.08 19.54
#